data_AF-A0A0J7IY70-F1
#
_entry.id   AF-A0A0J7IY70-F1
#
_cell.length_a   1.000
_cell.length_b   1.000
_cell.length_c   1.000
_cell.angle_alpha   90.00
_cell.angle_beta   90.00
_cell.angle_gamma   90.00
#
_symmetry.space_group_name_H-M   'P 1'
#
loop_
_entity.id
_entity.type
_entity.pdbx_description
1 polymer ?
#
loop_
_entity_poly.entity_id
_entity_poly.type
_entity_poly.pdbx_seq_one_letter_code
_entity_poly.pdbx_strand_id
1 'polypeptide(L)'
;MKYFLLIAISALTFNACKSKKNIDQETLPKDIALKPDNNLLQQSDREKLSAMIKEIESDIAKETCTDEALWRISPIGSKPCGGPSSYIAYPIKMENDMLPKIKNFTDAQSAFNKKYGLVSDCAVVPAPSGIRCENGKAVLISGNPGDGEVQ
;
A
#
# COMPACT_ATOMS: atom_id res chain seq x y z
N MET A 1 25.13 -39.85 -13.03
CA MET A 1 25.50 -40.05 -14.46
C MET A 1 24.26 -40.29 -15.31
N LYS A 2 23.55 -39.22 -15.64
CA LYS A 2 22.54 -39.11 -16.72
C LYS A 2 22.25 -37.61 -16.79
N TYR A 3 22.01 -37.07 -17.98
CA TYR A 3 21.90 -35.62 -18.25
C TYR A 3 23.25 -34.90 -18.46
N PHE A 4 24.12 -35.52 -19.24
CA PHE A 4 24.90 -34.78 -20.23
C PHE A 4 24.18 -34.91 -21.57
N LEU A 5 24.18 -33.82 -22.36
CA LEU A 5 23.61 -33.62 -23.69
C LEU A 5 22.12 -33.22 -23.74
N LEU A 6 21.90 -31.91 -23.81
CA LEU A 6 21.14 -31.17 -24.83
C LEU A 6 21.46 -29.67 -24.55
N ILE A 7 22.53 -29.12 -25.15
CA ILE A 7 22.49 -28.29 -26.37
C ILE A 7 21.47 -27.13 -26.18
N ALA A 8 21.85 -25.91 -25.80
CA ALA A 8 22.68 -24.89 -26.47
C ALA A 8 21.78 -23.69 -26.84
N ILE A 9 22.35 -22.49 -26.66
CA ILE A 9 21.95 -21.21 -27.29
C ILE A 9 20.70 -20.53 -26.70
N SER A 10 20.95 -19.67 -25.72
CA SER A 10 20.49 -18.28 -25.82
C SER A 10 21.41 -17.40 -24.96
N ALA A 11 22.53 -17.00 -25.55
CA ALA A 11 23.25 -15.82 -25.09
C ALA A 11 22.44 -14.60 -25.53
N LEU A 12 21.37 -14.27 -24.80
CA LEU A 12 20.76 -12.95 -24.87
C LEU A 12 21.72 -12.01 -24.16
N THR A 13 22.45 -11.28 -24.98
CA THR A 13 23.31 -10.16 -24.64
C THR A 13 22.53 -9.13 -23.82
N PHE A 14 22.76 -9.11 -22.51
CA PHE A 14 22.45 -7.96 -21.67
C PHE A 14 23.44 -6.84 -22.00
N ASN A 15 23.26 -6.19 -23.16
CA ASN A 15 23.81 -4.87 -23.38
C ASN A 15 22.98 -3.88 -22.57
N ALA A 16 23.62 -3.37 -21.53
CA ALA A 16 23.14 -2.39 -20.58
C ALA A 16 22.39 -1.21 -21.21
N CYS A 17 21.19 -0.91 -20.71
CA CYS A 17 20.72 0.47 -20.62
C CYS A 17 21.11 1.04 -19.25
N LYS A 18 22.38 1.43 -19.09
CA LYS A 18 22.72 2.50 -18.13
C LYS A 18 22.37 3.82 -18.80
N SER A 19 21.09 4.20 -18.79
CA SER A 19 20.73 5.59 -19.05
C SER A 19 21.03 6.40 -17.79
N LYS A 20 22.31 6.71 -17.58
CA LYS A 20 22.71 7.76 -16.65
C LYS A 20 22.53 9.06 -17.41
N LYS A 21 21.31 9.60 -17.40
CA LYS A 21 21.04 10.93 -17.95
C LYS A 21 21.68 11.94 -17.00
N ASN A 22 22.92 12.35 -17.28
CA ASN A 22 23.44 13.57 -16.72
C ASN A 22 22.65 14.70 -17.39
N ILE A 23 21.67 15.25 -16.68
CA ILE A 23 20.88 16.37 -17.18
C ILE A 23 21.73 17.59 -16.88
N ASP A 24 22.50 18.02 -17.88
CA ASP A 24 23.15 19.32 -17.86
C ASP A 24 22.03 20.37 -17.84
N GLN A 25 21.83 20.95 -16.64
CA GLN A 25 20.75 21.87 -16.26
C GLN A 25 20.67 23.13 -17.14
N GLU A 26 21.67 23.36 -17.99
CA GLU A 26 21.82 24.54 -18.83
C GLU A 26 21.04 24.45 -20.16
N THR A 27 20.62 23.26 -20.57
CA THR A 27 19.82 23.07 -21.81
C THR A 27 18.32 22.91 -21.56
N LEU A 28 17.90 22.99 -20.29
CA LEU A 28 16.50 22.83 -19.92
C LEU A 28 15.74 24.16 -20.12
N PRO A 29 14.56 24.15 -20.76
CA PRO A 29 13.72 25.35 -20.86
C PRO A 29 13.50 25.96 -19.48
N LYS A 30 13.68 27.29 -19.36
CA LYS A 30 13.57 28.04 -18.08
C LYS A 30 12.26 27.78 -17.35
N ASP A 31 11.21 27.40 -18.08
CA ASP A 31 9.87 27.11 -17.56
C ASP A 31 9.84 25.81 -16.72
N ILE A 32 10.77 24.87 -16.94
CA ILE A 32 10.89 23.65 -16.14
C ILE A 32 11.69 23.93 -14.86
N ALA A 33 12.67 24.84 -14.91
CA ALA A 33 13.45 25.28 -13.74
C ALA A 33 12.62 26.10 -12.74
N LEU A 34 11.48 26.65 -13.17
CA LEU A 34 10.53 27.39 -12.33
C LEU A 34 9.39 26.51 -11.79
N LYS A 35 9.34 25.21 -12.12
CA LYS A 35 8.37 24.28 -11.52
C LYS A 35 8.83 24.01 -10.09
N PRO A 36 8.02 24.34 -9.06
CA PRO A 36 8.47 24.21 -7.67
C PRO A 36 8.83 22.75 -7.35
N ASP A 37 9.83 22.56 -6.49
CA ASP A 37 10.37 21.28 -5.96
C ASP A 37 9.32 20.33 -5.31
N ASN A 38 8.06 20.71 -5.40
CA ASN A 38 6.87 20.02 -4.93
C ASN A 38 6.87 18.54 -5.34
N ASN A 39 7.33 18.18 -6.54
CA ASN A 39 7.31 16.77 -6.97
C ASN A 39 8.29 15.89 -6.18
N LEU A 40 9.51 16.38 -5.87
CA LEU A 40 10.49 15.61 -5.10
C LEU A 40 10.07 15.49 -3.63
N LEU A 41 9.55 16.57 -3.04
CA LEU A 41 9.04 16.54 -1.66
C LEU A 41 7.79 15.66 -1.54
N GLN A 42 6.86 15.75 -2.48
CA GLN A 42 5.68 14.90 -2.53
C GLN A 42 6.05 13.43 -2.70
N GLN A 43 7.06 13.14 -3.53
CA GLN A 43 7.58 11.79 -3.70
C GLN A 43 8.18 11.26 -2.39
N SER A 44 9.02 12.05 -1.73
CA SER A 44 9.60 11.66 -0.42
C SER A 44 8.51 11.43 0.63
N ASP A 45 7.47 12.25 0.68
CA ASP A 45 6.37 12.05 1.64
C ASP A 45 5.51 10.83 1.28
N ARG A 46 5.33 10.50 -0.01
CA ARG A 46 4.71 9.22 -0.43
C ARG A 46 5.54 8.03 0.01
N GLU A 47 6.86 8.11 -0.06
CA GLU A 47 7.76 7.04 0.38
C GLU A 47 7.66 6.79 1.88
N LYS A 48 7.53 7.85 2.69
CA LYS A 48 7.27 7.72 4.14
C LYS A 48 5.95 7.00 4.41
N LEU A 49 4.86 7.37 3.73
CA LEU A 49 3.58 6.66 3.86
C LEU A 49 3.70 5.19 3.43
N SER A 50 4.42 4.91 2.34
CA SER A 50 4.68 3.55 1.88
C SER A 50 5.48 2.73 2.89
N ALA A 51 6.46 3.34 3.57
CA ALA A 51 7.22 2.68 4.62
C ALA A 51 6.33 2.33 5.82
N MET A 52 5.48 3.26 6.27
CA MET A 52 4.56 3.03 7.40
C MET A 52 3.59 1.89 7.14
N ILE A 53 2.94 1.84 5.96
CA ILE A 53 2.00 0.75 5.67
C ILE A 53 2.71 -0.59 5.52
N LYS A 54 3.90 -0.62 4.90
CA LYS A 54 4.71 -1.84 4.80
C LYS A 54 5.14 -2.36 6.16
N GLU A 55 5.46 -1.47 7.10
CA GLU A 55 5.78 -1.87 8.48
C GLU A 55 4.58 -2.57 9.13
N ILE A 56 3.39 -1.97 9.05
CA ILE A 56 2.15 -2.54 9.58
C ILE A 56 1.88 -3.91 8.95
N GLU A 57 1.92 -4.00 7.62
CA GLU A 57 1.70 -5.26 6.89
C GLU A 57 2.74 -6.32 7.24
N SER A 58 4.01 -5.93 7.40
CA SER A 58 5.10 -6.85 7.76
C SER A 58 4.98 -7.35 9.19
N ASP A 59 4.51 -6.53 10.12
CA ASP A 59 4.25 -6.94 11.49
C ASP A 59 3.10 -7.93 11.56
N ILE A 60 2.01 -7.66 10.84
CA ILE A 60 0.86 -8.56 10.73
C ILE A 60 1.26 -9.89 10.09
N ALA A 61 2.10 -9.86 9.04
CA ALA A 61 2.52 -11.05 8.31
C ALA A 61 3.39 -12.02 9.13
N LYS A 62 3.86 -11.63 10.33
CA LYS A 62 4.54 -12.52 11.27
C LYS A 62 3.58 -13.51 11.93
N GLU A 63 2.27 -13.23 11.87
CA GLU A 63 1.23 -14.05 12.50
C GLU A 63 0.45 -14.85 11.47
N THR A 64 0.40 -16.17 11.69
CA THR A 64 -0.36 -17.09 10.83
C THR A 64 -1.84 -17.04 11.22
N CYS A 65 -2.70 -16.82 10.22
CA CYS A 65 -4.15 -16.93 10.39
C CYS A 65 -4.57 -18.41 10.37
N THR A 66 -5.00 -18.92 11.51
CA THR A 66 -5.60 -20.26 11.65
C THR A 66 -7.05 -20.24 12.10
N ASP A 67 -7.48 -19.14 12.71
CA ASP A 67 -8.83 -18.92 13.24
C ASP A 67 -9.16 -17.44 13.10
N GLU A 68 -10.17 -17.12 12.28
CA GLU A 68 -10.63 -15.75 12.05
C GLU A 68 -11.14 -15.06 13.32
N ALA A 69 -11.60 -15.80 14.33
CA ALA A 69 -12.08 -15.23 15.58
C ALA A 69 -10.97 -14.53 16.39
N LEU A 70 -9.70 -14.89 16.10
CA LEU A 70 -8.50 -14.29 16.70
C LEU A 70 -8.02 -13.02 15.99
N TRP A 71 -8.77 -12.54 14.99
CA TRP A 71 -8.44 -11.37 14.19
C TRP A 71 -9.52 -10.28 14.32
N ARG A 72 -9.15 -9.04 14.01
CA ARG A 72 -10.03 -7.87 13.98
C ARG A 72 -9.80 -7.07 12.71
N ILE A 73 -10.86 -6.40 12.27
CA ILE A 73 -10.83 -5.46 11.16
C ILE A 73 -10.72 -4.06 11.74
N SER A 74 -9.79 -3.25 11.24
CA SER A 74 -9.76 -1.81 11.48
C SER A 74 -9.86 -1.05 10.16
N PRO A 75 -10.56 0.11 10.14
CA PRO A 75 -10.34 1.09 9.08
C PRO A 75 -8.88 1.55 9.09
N ILE A 76 -8.33 1.84 7.91
CA ILE A 76 -6.97 2.35 7.77
C ILE A 76 -6.88 3.38 6.63
N GLY A 77 -6.08 4.41 6.88
CA GLY A 77 -5.85 5.49 5.93
C GLY A 77 -7.01 6.48 5.90
N SER A 78 -6.90 7.48 5.03
CA SER A 78 -7.83 8.59 4.89
C SER A 78 -7.96 8.95 3.41
N LYS A 79 -9.19 8.94 2.88
CA LYS A 79 -9.47 9.54 1.57
C LYS A 79 -9.57 11.08 1.70
N PRO A 80 -9.22 11.85 0.65
CA PRO A 80 -9.37 13.30 0.66
C PRO A 80 -10.78 13.82 0.99
N CYS A 81 -11.82 13.08 0.57
CA CYS A 81 -13.23 13.38 0.83
C CYS A 81 -13.73 12.90 2.22
N GLY A 82 -12.87 12.32 3.05
CA GLY A 82 -13.23 11.68 4.32
C GLY A 82 -13.44 10.17 4.20
N GLY A 83 -13.49 9.51 5.37
CA GLY A 83 -13.54 8.06 5.48
C GLY A 83 -12.18 7.37 5.27
N PRO A 84 -12.11 6.06 5.56
CA PRO A 84 -10.89 5.30 5.36
C PRO A 84 -10.58 5.07 3.88
N SER A 85 -9.30 4.96 3.54
CA SER A 85 -8.90 4.56 2.19
C SER A 85 -8.96 3.05 1.98
N SER A 86 -8.88 2.27 3.05
CA SER A 86 -8.96 0.80 3.03
C SER A 86 -9.34 0.26 4.42
N TYR A 87 -9.39 -1.06 4.53
CA TYR A 87 -9.48 -1.79 5.80
C TYR A 87 -8.30 -2.76 5.91
N ILE A 88 -7.96 -3.12 7.14
CA ILE A 88 -6.89 -4.08 7.43
C ILE A 88 -7.32 -5.06 8.50
N ALA A 89 -6.94 -6.33 8.34
CA ALA A 89 -7.10 -7.36 9.36
C ALA A 89 -5.82 -7.47 10.19
N TYR A 90 -5.92 -7.48 11.51
CA TYR A 90 -4.78 -7.67 12.42
C TYR A 90 -5.11 -8.66 13.55
N PRO A 91 -4.11 -9.36 14.12
CA PRO A 91 -4.30 -10.28 15.25
C PRO A 91 -4.69 -9.53 16.53
N ILE A 92 -5.71 -10.01 17.25
CA ILE A 92 -6.18 -9.39 18.51
C ILE A 92 -5.05 -9.26 19.53
N LYS A 93 -4.18 -10.27 19.62
CA LYS A 93 -3.08 -10.29 20.58
C LYS A 93 -2.07 -9.14 20.37
N MET A 94 -2.07 -8.51 19.20
CA MET A 94 -1.22 -7.36 18.86
C MET A 94 -1.98 -6.03 18.87
N GLU A 95 -3.23 -5.99 19.32
CA GLU A 95 -4.11 -4.82 19.21
C GLU A 95 -3.49 -3.54 19.79
N ASN A 96 -2.90 -3.62 20.98
CA ASN A 96 -2.26 -2.49 21.64
C ASN A 96 -1.10 -1.90 20.83
N ASP A 97 -0.43 -2.70 20.01
CA ASP A 97 0.67 -2.27 19.15
C ASP A 97 0.18 -1.82 17.77
N MET A 98 -0.87 -2.45 17.26
CA MET A 98 -1.39 -2.20 15.90
C MET A 98 -2.25 -0.94 15.83
N LEU A 99 -3.16 -0.71 16.78
CA LEU A 99 -4.06 0.45 16.72
C LEU A 99 -3.31 1.80 16.68
N PRO A 100 -2.24 2.03 17.47
CA PRO A 100 -1.44 3.24 17.35
C PRO A 100 -0.78 3.40 15.98
N LYS A 101 -0.24 2.32 15.39
CA LYS A 101 0.39 2.37 14.06
C LYS A 101 -0.62 2.68 12.96
N ILE A 102 -1.77 2.04 13.00
CA ILE A 102 -2.89 2.27 12.07
C ILE A 102 -3.37 3.72 12.17
N LYS A 103 -3.53 4.24 13.38
CA LYS A 103 -3.89 5.65 13.62
C LYS A 103 -2.84 6.60 13.06
N ASN A 104 -1.55 6.36 13.35
CA ASN A 104 -0.46 7.20 12.88
C ASN A 104 -0.39 7.24 11.35
N PHE A 105 -0.54 6.10 10.68
CA PHE A 105 -0.60 6.04 9.21
C PHE A 105 -1.82 6.83 8.68
N THR A 106 -2.98 6.67 9.31
CA THR A 106 -4.22 7.35 8.93
C THR A 106 -4.08 8.88 9.03
N ASP A 107 -3.54 9.36 10.14
CA ASP A 107 -3.30 10.79 10.38
C ASP A 107 -2.26 11.34 9.38
N ALA A 108 -1.18 10.59 9.13
CA ALA A 108 -0.14 10.97 8.17
C ALA A 108 -0.69 11.06 6.74
N GLN A 109 -1.53 10.11 6.33
CA GLN A 109 -2.15 10.14 5.01
C GLN A 109 -3.15 11.29 4.88
N SER A 110 -3.93 11.58 5.94
CA SER A 110 -4.81 12.75 5.98
C SER A 110 -4.01 14.06 5.82
N ALA A 111 -2.89 14.19 6.54
CA ALA A 111 -2.01 15.34 6.43
C ALA A 111 -1.39 15.46 5.03
N PHE A 112 -0.98 14.35 4.43
CA PHE A 112 -0.49 14.30 3.06
C PHE A 112 -1.55 14.79 2.05
N ASN A 113 -2.78 14.30 2.16
CA ASN A 113 -3.89 14.72 1.29
C ASN A 113 -4.13 16.24 1.37
N LYS A 114 -4.14 16.79 2.60
CA LYS A 114 -4.30 18.23 2.85
C LYS A 114 -3.13 19.05 2.30
N LYS A 115 -1.89 18.60 2.56
CA LYS A 115 -0.66 19.28 2.12
C LYS A 115 -0.60 19.44 0.60
N TYR A 116 -1.06 18.44 -0.14
CA TYR A 116 -0.96 18.42 -1.61
C TYR A 116 -2.28 18.71 -2.32
N GLY A 117 -3.33 19.12 -1.59
CA GLY A 117 -4.62 19.48 -2.17
C GLY A 117 -5.24 18.36 -3.01
N LEU A 118 -5.10 17.12 -2.58
CA LEU A 118 -5.61 15.97 -3.34
C LEU A 118 -7.13 15.97 -3.33
N VAL A 119 -7.71 15.51 -4.44
CA VAL A 119 -9.16 15.35 -4.61
C VAL A 119 -9.49 13.89 -4.87
N SER A 120 -10.66 13.45 -4.43
CA SER A 120 -11.17 12.09 -4.65
C SER A 120 -12.49 12.15 -5.39
N ASP A 121 -12.84 11.05 -6.02
CA ASP A 121 -14.18 10.71 -6.55
C ASP A 121 -15.34 10.72 -5.53
N CYS A 122 -15.07 11.02 -4.25
CA CYS A 122 -16.03 10.93 -3.14
C CYS A 122 -16.70 9.56 -2.94
N ALA A 123 -16.16 8.49 -3.52
CA ALA A 123 -16.70 7.15 -3.34
C ALA A 123 -16.40 6.61 -1.93
N VAL A 124 -17.39 5.99 -1.28
CA VAL A 124 -17.23 5.36 0.03
C VAL A 124 -16.62 3.97 -0.14
N VAL A 125 -15.64 3.63 0.69
CA VAL A 125 -15.10 2.26 0.76
C VAL A 125 -15.99 1.45 1.72
N PRO A 126 -16.75 0.45 1.24
CA PRO A 126 -17.62 -0.34 2.09
C PRO A 126 -16.79 -1.14 3.10
N ALA A 127 -17.29 -1.22 4.34
CA ALA A 127 -16.68 -2.07 5.35
C ALA A 127 -16.77 -3.55 4.94
N PRO A 128 -15.70 -4.34 5.13
CA PRO A 128 -15.79 -5.79 4.92
C PRO A 128 -16.77 -6.42 5.91
N SER A 129 -17.42 -7.49 5.50
CA SER A 129 -18.34 -8.28 6.33
C SER A 129 -17.64 -9.19 7.33
N GLY A 130 -16.36 -9.48 7.12
CA GLY A 130 -15.62 -10.41 7.98
C GLY A 130 -14.22 -10.70 7.50
N ILE A 131 -13.63 -11.74 8.10
CA ILE A 131 -12.29 -12.25 7.82
C ILE A 131 -12.40 -13.74 7.50
N ARG A 132 -11.56 -14.22 6.57
CA ARG A 132 -11.30 -15.65 6.37
C ARG A 132 -9.81 -15.91 6.42
N CYS A 133 -9.39 -17.00 7.06
CA CYS A 133 -8.02 -17.48 6.94
C CYS A 133 -7.85 -18.28 5.64
N GLU A 134 -7.05 -17.76 4.70
CA GLU A 134 -6.72 -18.42 3.44
C GLU A 134 -5.19 -18.58 3.33
N ASN A 135 -4.70 -19.81 3.23
CA ASN A 135 -3.27 -20.12 3.15
C ASN A 135 -2.43 -19.47 4.27
N GLY A 136 -2.96 -19.46 5.49
CA GLY A 136 -2.29 -18.84 6.65
C GLY A 136 -2.35 -17.31 6.69
N LYS A 137 -3.09 -16.66 5.79
CA LYS A 137 -3.27 -15.20 5.75
C LYS A 137 -4.71 -14.81 6.08
N ALA A 138 -4.89 -13.73 6.81
CA ALA A 138 -6.20 -13.12 7.04
C ALA A 138 -6.64 -12.33 5.80
N VAL A 139 -7.71 -12.76 5.14
CA VAL A 139 -8.29 -12.12 3.97
C VAL A 139 -9.62 -11.48 4.35
N LEU A 140 -9.81 -10.22 3.97
CA LEU A 140 -11.07 -9.49 4.18
C LEU A 140 -12.12 -9.97 3.18
N ILE A 141 -13.33 -10.27 3.66
CA ILE A 141 -14.46 -10.68 2.81
C ILE A 141 -15.49 -9.54 2.71
N SER A 142 -15.84 -9.16 1.48
CA SER A 142 -16.92 -8.19 1.25
C SER A 142 -18.28 -8.82 1.56
N GLY A 143 -19.16 -8.07 2.22
CA GLY A 143 -20.57 -8.45 2.31
C GLY A 143 -21.23 -8.22 0.97
N ASN A 144 -22.01 -9.18 0.47
CA ASN A 144 -22.86 -8.90 -0.68
C ASN A 144 -23.87 -7.81 -0.26
N PRO A 145 -24.17 -6.82 -1.12
CA PRO A 145 -25.18 -5.80 -0.84
C PRO A 145 -26.63 -6.32 -0.67
N GLY A 146 -26.84 -7.64 -0.54
CA GLY A 146 -28.14 -8.29 -0.49
C GLY A 146 -28.53 -8.89 0.87
N ASP A 147 -27.66 -8.86 1.88
CA ASP A 147 -27.92 -9.52 3.17
C ASP A 147 -28.47 -8.55 4.25
N GLY A 148 -29.10 -7.46 3.81
CA GLY A 148 -29.60 -6.36 4.65
C GLY A 148 -31.12 -6.18 4.70
N GLU A 149 -31.90 -7.17 4.29
CA GLU A 149 -33.37 -7.18 4.46
C GLU A 149 -33.81 -8.58 4.87
N VAL A 150 -34.02 -8.78 6.18
CA VAL A 150 -35.21 -9.40 6.82
C VAL A 150 -34.97 -9.35 8.33
N GLN A 151 -35.50 -8.30 8.98
CA GLN A 151 -36.44 -8.39 10.10
C GLN A 151 -36.99 -7.01 10.45
#